data_AF-A0A538SIS8-F1
#
_entry.id   AF-A0A538SIS8-F1
#
_cell.length_a   1.000
_cell.length_b   1.000
_cell.length_c   1.000
_cell.angle_alpha   90.00
_cell.angle_beta   90.00
_cell.angle_gamma   90.00
#
_symmetry.space_group_name_H-M   'P 1'
#
loop_
_entity.id
_entity.type
_entity.pdbx_description
1 polymer ?
#
loop_
_entity_poly.entity_id
_entity_poly.type
_entity_poly.pdbx_seq_one_letter_code
_entity_poly.pdbx_strand_id
1 'polypeptide(L)'
;MHVLEPARLKPGVTLDSLPTAETTAAADRPVSAARASGGTATAAPTGTVLRGRALIFWDPRAPGRKLDAIDTDQITPAADCVSESLETLDERWKAGSFRYLMPDFRARVHRGETFLVAGDRFAIGSSREMSPAGLKAVAEEAGLELVVVCGSNIGDIFRRNALSLGLHVVQSPEAVADAQDGDELSFDPATRRLANVTRGKNYEPVALTPKEEEIRRSGGIIAIGRSELRESVERVPRIEWPDRATARRLTTTEQIVWAHRVDKNAEVRPGATLRVYADLLPASDGTAPFAIHTF
;
A
#
# COMPACT_ATOMS: atom_id res chain seq x y z
N MET A 1 4.36 34.72 9.18
CA MET A 1 3.61 33.90 8.19
C MET A 1 4.64 33.01 7.53
N HIS A 2 4.54 31.68 7.65
CA HIS A 2 5.43 30.80 6.90
C HIS A 2 5.12 30.97 5.41
N VAL A 3 6.15 31.25 4.62
CA VAL A 3 6.04 31.31 3.16
C VAL A 3 6.40 29.93 2.64
N LEU A 4 5.51 29.32 1.87
CA LEU A 4 5.82 28.07 1.20
C LEU A 4 6.89 28.32 0.15
N GLU A 5 8.00 27.61 0.26
CA GLU A 5 9.05 27.60 -0.74
C GLU A 5 8.87 26.40 -1.67
N PRO A 6 9.26 26.51 -2.95
CA PRO A 6 9.38 25.34 -3.82
C PRO A 6 10.30 24.28 -3.22
N ALA A 7 10.05 23.01 -3.58
CA ALA A 7 10.93 21.92 -3.18
C ALA A 7 12.37 22.15 -3.68
N ARG A 8 13.35 21.93 -2.80
CA ARG A 8 14.77 22.05 -3.15
C ARG A 8 15.29 20.72 -3.68
N LEU A 9 15.97 20.76 -4.83
CA LEU A 9 16.62 19.58 -5.41
C LEU A 9 17.88 19.22 -4.61
N LYS A 10 18.19 17.92 -4.55
CA LYS A 10 19.45 17.42 -3.99
C LYS A 10 20.63 17.99 -4.81
N PRO A 11 21.81 18.24 -4.20
CA PRO A 11 23.00 18.65 -4.94
C PRO A 11 23.28 17.72 -6.12
N GLY A 12 23.54 18.29 -7.30
CA GLY A 12 23.79 17.54 -8.54
C GLY A 12 22.55 17.11 -9.33
N VAL A 13 21.34 17.29 -8.78
CA VAL A 13 20.08 17.05 -9.51
C VAL A 13 19.60 18.35 -10.15
N THR A 14 19.34 18.32 -11.46
CA THR A 14 18.76 19.43 -12.22
C THR A 14 17.33 19.12 -12.63
N LEU A 15 16.52 20.13 -12.95
CA LEU A 15 15.17 19.92 -13.48
C LEU A 15 15.20 19.01 -14.70
N ASP A 16 16.12 19.23 -15.64
CA ASP A 16 16.25 18.41 -16.85
C ASP A 16 16.59 16.95 -16.58
N SER A 17 17.25 16.65 -15.45
CA SER A 17 17.55 15.28 -15.03
C SER A 17 16.36 14.54 -14.40
N LEU A 18 15.27 15.25 -14.07
CA LEU A 18 14.09 14.62 -13.48
C LEU A 18 13.30 13.84 -14.53
N PRO A 19 12.77 12.66 -14.17
CA PRO A 19 11.94 11.89 -15.09
C PRO A 19 10.68 12.69 -15.47
N THR A 20 10.34 12.63 -16.75
CA THR A 20 9.02 13.03 -17.25
C THR A 20 8.06 11.85 -17.17
N ALA A 21 6.75 12.11 -17.23
CA ALA A 21 5.72 11.08 -17.31
C ALA A 21 5.99 10.04 -18.43
N GLU A 22 6.57 10.46 -19.55
CA GLU A 22 6.94 9.59 -20.66
C GLU A 22 8.13 8.67 -20.32
N THR A 23 9.15 9.19 -19.63
CA THR A 23 10.31 8.39 -19.22
C THR A 23 10.04 7.44 -18.06
N THR A 24 9.12 7.80 -17.14
CA THR A 24 8.72 6.93 -16.01
C THR A 24 7.96 5.70 -16.49
N ALA A 25 7.03 5.87 -17.45
CA ALA A 25 6.28 4.77 -18.04
C ALA A 25 7.17 3.73 -18.77
N ALA A 26 8.39 4.11 -19.18
CA ALA A 26 9.38 3.21 -19.77
C ALA A 26 10.26 2.51 -18.73
N ALA A 27 10.59 3.19 -17.63
CA ALA A 27 11.49 2.69 -16.58
C ALA A 27 10.82 1.74 -15.58
N ASP A 28 9.54 1.95 -15.26
CA ASP A 28 8.80 1.14 -14.28
C ASP A 28 8.13 -0.10 -14.91
N ARG A 29 8.52 -0.50 -16.14
CA ARG A 29 8.11 -1.79 -16.71
C ARG A 29 8.88 -2.92 -16.01
N PRO A 30 8.20 -3.98 -15.51
CA PRO A 30 8.88 -5.10 -14.89
C PRO A 30 9.88 -5.75 -15.87
N VAL A 31 11.07 -6.09 -15.35
CA VAL A 31 12.22 -6.64 -16.10
C VAL A 31 11.90 -7.95 -16.83
N SER A 32 10.77 -8.61 -16.54
CA SER A 32 10.31 -9.80 -17.26
C SER A 32 9.76 -9.54 -18.67
N ALA A 33 9.52 -8.28 -19.06
CA ALA A 33 8.90 -7.94 -20.34
C ALA A 33 9.88 -7.58 -21.48
N ALA A 34 11.21 -7.66 -21.27
CA ALA A 34 12.21 -7.18 -22.22
C ALA A 34 12.49 -8.09 -23.46
N ARG A 35 11.64 -9.07 -23.75
CA ARG A 35 11.76 -9.91 -24.96
C ARG A 35 10.41 -10.19 -25.64
N ALA A 36 9.82 -9.17 -26.25
CA ALA A 36 8.93 -9.34 -27.40
C ALA A 36 8.76 -8.01 -28.13
N SER A 37 9.43 -7.85 -29.27
CA SER A 37 9.21 -6.73 -30.19
C SER A 37 8.22 -7.14 -31.28
N GLY A 38 7.16 -6.34 -31.45
CA GLY A 38 6.36 -6.27 -32.68
C GLY A 38 4.85 -6.39 -32.48
N GLY A 39 4.12 -5.28 -32.61
CA GLY A 39 2.69 -5.27 -32.96
C GLY A 39 1.75 -4.52 -32.02
N THR A 40 1.24 -3.39 -32.51
CA THR A 40 -0.07 -2.73 -32.26
C THR A 40 -0.65 -2.62 -30.83
N ALA A 41 -1.08 -1.40 -30.51
CA ALA A 41 -1.71 -0.99 -29.25
C ALA A 41 -2.92 -1.85 -28.82
N THR A 42 -2.82 -2.43 -27.61
CA THR A 42 -3.81 -2.50 -26.51
C THR A 42 -3.49 -3.71 -25.63
N ALA A 43 -3.00 -3.51 -24.40
CA ALA A 43 -3.23 -4.38 -23.24
C ALA A 43 -2.49 -3.80 -22.01
N ALA A 44 -3.23 -3.59 -20.91
CA ALA A 44 -2.63 -3.48 -19.59
C ALA A 44 -1.89 -4.78 -19.26
N PRO A 45 -0.80 -4.76 -18.46
CA PRO A 45 -0.06 -5.99 -18.15
C PRO A 45 -1.00 -6.97 -17.43
N THR A 46 -1.25 -8.11 -18.06
CA THR A 46 -1.97 -9.24 -17.46
C THR A 46 -1.08 -9.82 -16.36
N GLY A 47 -1.29 -9.40 -15.11
CA GLY A 47 -0.67 -10.06 -13.97
C GLY A 47 -1.04 -11.54 -13.96
N THR A 48 -0.06 -12.41 -13.81
CA THR A 48 -0.29 -13.85 -13.63
C THR A 48 -1.21 -14.04 -12.42
N VAL A 49 -2.23 -14.89 -12.55
CA VAL A 49 -3.10 -15.24 -11.43
C VAL A 49 -2.25 -15.86 -10.33
N LEU A 50 -2.30 -15.28 -9.13
CA LEU A 50 -1.58 -15.76 -7.96
C LEU A 50 -2.32 -16.97 -7.39
N ARG A 51 -1.56 -18.00 -6.99
CA ARG A 51 -2.07 -19.22 -6.35
C ARG A 51 -1.24 -19.57 -5.13
N GLY A 52 -1.88 -20.11 -4.12
CA GLY A 52 -1.20 -20.53 -2.90
C GLY A 52 -2.16 -21.07 -1.86
N ARG A 53 -1.61 -21.65 -0.80
CA ARG A 53 -2.41 -22.20 0.30
C ARG A 53 -2.78 -21.12 1.31
N ALA A 54 -3.93 -21.29 1.94
CA ALA A 54 -4.37 -20.46 3.05
C ALA A 54 -3.42 -20.60 4.26
N LEU A 55 -2.99 -19.45 4.79
CA LEU A 55 -2.29 -19.27 6.05
C LEU A 55 -3.25 -18.54 6.98
N ILE A 56 -3.93 -19.28 7.85
CA ILE A 56 -5.05 -18.75 8.63
C ILE A 56 -4.60 -18.39 10.06
N PHE A 57 -4.99 -17.21 10.51
CA PHE A 57 -4.94 -16.82 11.92
C PHE A 57 -6.23 -17.25 12.61
N TRP A 58 -6.19 -18.34 13.37
CA TRP A 58 -7.31 -18.81 14.19
C TRP A 58 -7.30 -18.16 15.57
N ASP A 59 -8.48 -17.88 16.13
CA ASP A 59 -8.59 -17.38 17.51
C ASP A 59 -8.42 -18.54 18.50
N PRO A 60 -7.34 -18.58 19.31
CA PRO A 60 -7.13 -19.66 20.28
C PRO A 60 -8.19 -19.69 21.38
N ARG A 61 -8.95 -18.60 21.57
CA ARG A 61 -10.01 -18.49 22.58
C ARG A 61 -11.40 -18.82 22.02
N ALA A 62 -11.54 -18.95 20.70
CA ALA A 62 -12.82 -19.22 20.05
C ALA A 62 -12.65 -20.21 18.88
N PRO A 63 -12.72 -21.52 19.15
CA PRO A 63 -12.57 -22.55 18.13
C PRO A 63 -13.48 -22.32 16.91
N GLY A 64 -12.90 -22.41 15.71
CA GLY A 64 -13.61 -22.18 14.44
C GLY A 64 -13.78 -20.72 14.04
N ARG A 65 -13.35 -19.75 14.86
CA ARG A 65 -13.31 -18.33 14.48
C ARG A 65 -11.90 -17.92 14.04
N LYS A 66 -11.83 -17.12 12.97
CA LYS A 66 -10.60 -16.43 12.60
C LYS A 66 -10.33 -15.31 13.61
N LEU A 67 -9.06 -15.04 13.87
CA LEU A 67 -8.62 -14.05 14.83
C LEU A 67 -8.95 -12.64 14.31
N ASP A 68 -9.81 -11.96 15.04
CA ASP A 68 -10.12 -10.55 14.83
C ASP A 68 -9.08 -9.66 15.55
N ALA A 69 -9.05 -8.37 15.17
CA ALA A 69 -8.31 -7.31 15.88
C ALA A 69 -6.80 -7.53 15.98
N ILE A 70 -6.18 -8.12 14.96
CA ILE A 70 -4.72 -8.15 14.83
C ILE A 70 -4.25 -6.71 14.62
N ASP A 71 -3.48 -6.16 15.56
CA ASP A 71 -2.91 -4.82 15.45
C ASP A 71 -1.51 -4.83 14.79
N THR A 72 -0.99 -3.64 14.48
CA THR A 72 0.35 -3.51 13.86
C THR A 72 1.50 -3.97 14.76
N ASP A 73 1.34 -3.98 16.09
CA ASP A 73 2.35 -4.52 17.02
C ASP A 73 2.44 -6.04 16.93
N GLN A 74 1.30 -6.70 16.72
CA GLN A 74 1.25 -8.14 16.50
C GLN A 74 1.78 -8.55 15.12
N ILE A 75 1.69 -7.67 14.11
CA ILE A 75 2.31 -7.89 12.80
C ILE A 75 3.82 -7.64 12.88
N THR A 76 4.25 -6.50 13.42
CA THR A 76 5.67 -6.16 13.57
C THR A 76 5.89 -5.49 14.92
N PRO A 77 6.52 -6.18 15.88
CA PRO A 77 6.79 -5.62 17.20
C PRO A 77 7.59 -4.32 17.11
N ALA A 78 7.36 -3.39 18.04
CA ALA A 78 8.03 -2.09 18.04
C ALA A 78 9.57 -2.21 18.07
N ALA A 79 10.09 -3.20 18.81
CA ALA A 79 11.53 -3.49 18.89
C ALA A 79 12.15 -3.92 17.54
N ASP A 80 11.33 -4.47 16.63
CA ASP A 80 11.74 -4.88 15.29
C ASP A 80 11.55 -3.76 14.25
N CYS A 81 10.95 -2.63 14.63
CA CYS A 81 10.81 -1.45 13.77
C CYS A 81 12.02 -0.50 13.87
N VAL A 82 12.95 -0.76 14.79
CA VAL A 82 14.14 0.08 15.03
C VAL A 82 15.40 -0.70 14.65
N SER A 83 16.25 -0.08 13.83
CA SER A 83 17.59 -0.57 13.54
C SER A 83 18.62 0.50 13.85
N GLU A 84 19.81 0.06 14.25
CA GLU A 84 20.98 0.92 14.48
C GLU A 84 21.69 1.28 13.16
N SER A 85 21.33 0.61 12.06
CA SER A 85 21.85 0.89 10.72
C SER A 85 20.73 0.85 9.68
N LEU A 86 20.82 1.74 8.69
CA LEU A 86 19.96 1.71 7.50
C LEU A 86 20.23 0.45 6.65
N GLU A 87 21.46 -0.06 6.66
CA GLU A 87 21.90 -1.19 5.80
C GLU A 87 21.26 -2.54 6.19
N THR A 88 20.88 -2.70 7.45
CA THR A 88 20.28 -3.93 7.99
C THR A 88 18.84 -3.72 8.45
N LEU A 89 18.24 -2.58 8.06
CA LEU A 89 16.91 -2.19 8.51
C LEU A 89 15.88 -3.25 8.09
N ASP A 90 15.96 -3.77 6.86
CA ASP A 90 15.05 -4.77 6.30
C ASP A 90 15.08 -6.12 7.03
N GLU A 91 16.24 -6.55 7.52
CA GLU A 91 16.41 -7.83 8.22
C GLU A 91 15.52 -7.92 9.46
N ARG A 92 15.42 -6.83 10.24
CA ARG A 92 14.69 -6.83 11.52
C ARG A 92 13.19 -6.87 11.34
N TRP A 93 12.59 -5.97 10.54
CA TRP A 93 11.12 -5.95 10.41
C TRP A 93 10.59 -7.16 9.64
N LYS A 94 11.37 -7.69 8.70
CA LYS A 94 11.10 -8.96 8.04
C LYS A 94 11.13 -10.14 9.02
N ALA A 95 12.17 -10.24 9.86
CA ALA A 95 12.25 -11.26 10.91
C ALA A 95 11.24 -11.04 12.06
N GLY A 96 10.73 -9.82 12.23
CA GLY A 96 9.70 -9.48 13.21
C GLY A 96 8.28 -9.84 12.77
N SER A 97 8.07 -10.13 11.47
CA SER A 97 6.74 -10.41 10.90
C SER A 97 6.05 -11.57 11.62
N PHE A 98 4.99 -11.25 12.36
CA PHE A 98 4.21 -12.14 13.23
C PHE A 98 5.02 -12.93 14.26
N ARG A 99 6.18 -12.44 14.69
CA ARG A 99 7.11 -13.17 15.58
C ARG A 99 6.43 -13.86 16.76
N TYR A 100 5.51 -13.18 17.43
CA TYR A 100 4.83 -13.69 18.63
C TYR A 100 3.48 -14.35 18.31
N LEU A 101 2.82 -13.96 17.22
CA LEU A 101 1.49 -14.45 16.88
C LEU A 101 1.54 -15.74 16.05
N MET A 102 2.52 -15.87 15.16
CA MET A 102 2.79 -17.07 14.35
C MET A 102 4.30 -17.22 14.16
N PRO A 103 5.01 -17.83 15.13
CA PRO A 103 6.48 -17.90 15.10
C PRO A 103 7.08 -18.59 13.88
N ASP A 104 6.32 -19.47 13.21
CA ASP A 104 6.74 -20.17 11.99
C ASP A 104 6.25 -19.50 10.70
N PHE A 105 5.71 -18.27 10.77
CA PHE A 105 5.13 -17.53 9.63
C PHE A 105 6.04 -17.53 8.39
N ARG A 106 7.30 -17.10 8.53
CA ARG A 106 8.26 -17.06 7.42
C ARG A 106 8.46 -18.43 6.77
N ALA A 107 8.61 -19.48 7.58
CA ALA A 107 8.77 -20.85 7.09
C ALA A 107 7.50 -21.36 6.37
N ARG A 108 6.30 -21.00 6.85
CA ARG A 108 5.02 -21.34 6.20
C ARG A 108 4.87 -20.65 4.85
N VAL A 109 5.18 -19.36 4.77
CA VAL A 109 5.15 -18.60 3.51
C VAL A 109 6.12 -19.21 2.50
N HIS A 110 7.36 -19.53 2.91
CA HIS A 110 8.35 -20.17 2.04
C HIS A 110 7.93 -21.56 1.54
N ARG A 111 7.01 -22.24 2.22
CA ARG A 111 6.40 -23.49 1.75
C ARG A 111 5.25 -23.29 0.76
N GLY A 112 4.86 -22.05 0.45
CA GLY A 112 3.77 -21.72 -0.47
C GLY A 112 2.43 -21.42 0.20
N GLU A 113 2.41 -21.17 1.51
CA GLU A 113 1.22 -20.68 2.22
C GLU A 113 1.17 -19.15 2.13
N THR A 114 0.77 -18.65 0.95
CA THR A 114 0.90 -17.24 0.57
C THR A 114 -0.38 -16.42 0.68
N PHE A 115 -1.49 -17.04 1.08
CA PHE A 115 -2.75 -16.35 1.32
C PHE A 115 -2.95 -16.17 2.82
N LEU A 116 -2.52 -15.04 3.34
CA LEU A 116 -2.73 -14.67 4.72
C LEU A 116 -4.21 -14.39 4.97
N VAL A 117 -4.88 -15.19 5.79
CA VAL A 117 -6.31 -15.03 6.10
C VAL A 117 -6.48 -14.64 7.57
N ALA A 118 -7.08 -13.47 7.80
CA ALA A 118 -7.37 -12.96 9.14
C ALA A 118 -8.84 -12.54 9.27
N GLY A 119 -9.30 -12.40 10.52
CA GLY A 119 -10.66 -11.96 10.83
C GLY A 119 -10.91 -10.48 10.56
N ASP A 120 -11.89 -9.93 11.28
CA ASP A 120 -12.27 -8.53 11.21
C ASP A 120 -11.26 -7.62 11.94
N ARG A 121 -11.21 -6.34 11.57
CA ARG A 121 -10.31 -5.32 12.16
C ARG A 121 -8.83 -5.71 12.06
N PHE A 122 -8.39 -6.17 10.89
CA PHE A 122 -6.99 -6.52 10.64
C PHE A 122 -6.10 -5.27 10.53
N ALA A 123 -4.87 -5.37 11.03
CA ALA A 123 -3.83 -4.34 10.97
C ALA A 123 -4.28 -2.94 11.47
N ILE A 124 -5.05 -2.91 12.57
CA ILE A 124 -5.42 -1.66 13.24
C ILE A 124 -4.25 -1.09 14.05
N GLY A 125 -4.31 0.21 14.36
CA GLY A 125 -3.33 0.86 15.23
C GLY A 125 -2.36 1.77 14.49
N SER A 126 -1.10 1.78 14.95
CA SER A 126 -0.10 2.77 14.56
C SER A 126 0.35 2.70 13.10
N SER A 127 0.79 3.82 12.53
CA SER A 127 1.37 3.87 11.18
C SER A 127 2.74 3.21 11.14
N ARG A 128 2.79 1.92 10.84
CA ARG A 128 4.03 1.15 10.66
C ARG A 128 4.12 0.67 9.23
N GLU A 129 4.85 1.39 8.39
CA GLU A 129 5.12 0.97 7.00
C GLU A 129 5.95 -0.33 6.95
N MET A 130 6.74 -0.58 7.99
CA MET A 130 7.46 -1.83 8.23
C MET A 130 6.55 -3.07 8.25
N SER A 131 5.29 -2.93 8.69
CA SER A 131 4.36 -4.05 8.75
C SER A 131 4.00 -4.61 7.38
N PRO A 132 3.36 -3.85 6.47
CA PRO A 132 3.11 -4.35 5.12
C PRO A 132 4.40 -4.64 4.35
N ALA A 133 5.46 -3.85 4.56
CA ALA A 133 6.75 -4.14 3.94
C ALA A 133 7.26 -5.54 4.34
N GLY A 134 7.20 -5.89 5.64
CA GLY A 134 7.72 -7.16 6.19
C GLY A 134 7.03 -8.37 5.62
N LEU A 135 5.70 -8.29 5.57
CA LEU A 135 4.89 -9.33 4.97
C LEU A 135 5.24 -9.56 3.50
N LYS A 136 5.43 -8.46 2.74
CA LYS A 136 5.85 -8.53 1.34
C LYS A 136 7.25 -9.13 1.21
N ALA A 137 8.23 -8.62 1.96
CA ALA A 137 9.61 -9.05 1.86
C ALA A 137 9.80 -10.53 2.22
N VAL A 138 9.07 -11.05 3.23
CA VAL A 138 9.09 -12.48 3.60
C VAL A 138 8.70 -13.37 2.41
N ALA A 139 7.72 -12.98 1.60
CA ALA A 139 7.32 -13.74 0.42
C ALA A 139 8.33 -13.60 -0.73
N GLU A 140 8.81 -12.40 -0.99
CA GLU A 140 9.76 -12.11 -2.08
C GLU A 140 11.09 -12.84 -1.92
N GLU A 141 11.55 -13.08 -0.69
CA GLU A 141 12.75 -13.89 -0.43
C GLU A 141 12.67 -15.31 -1.01
N ALA A 142 11.46 -15.87 -1.09
CA ALA A 142 11.21 -17.17 -1.68
C ALA A 142 10.76 -17.08 -3.16
N GLY A 143 10.79 -15.89 -3.76
CA GLY A 143 10.27 -15.64 -5.10
C GLY A 143 8.74 -15.77 -5.18
N LEU A 144 8.04 -15.53 -4.07
CA LEU A 144 6.59 -15.64 -3.95
C LEU A 144 5.95 -14.25 -3.76
N GLU A 145 4.65 -14.15 -4.02
CA GLU A 145 3.83 -12.99 -3.69
C GLU A 145 2.84 -13.33 -2.59
N LEU A 146 2.68 -12.44 -1.61
CA LEU A 146 1.71 -12.59 -0.52
C LEU A 146 0.40 -11.87 -0.86
N VAL A 147 -0.72 -12.50 -0.52
CA VAL A 147 -2.06 -11.90 -0.58
C VAL A 147 -2.66 -11.87 0.83
N VAL A 148 -2.98 -10.68 1.32
CA VAL A 148 -3.70 -10.50 2.59
C VAL A 148 -5.20 -10.51 2.32
N VAL A 149 -5.91 -11.45 2.92
CA VAL A 149 -7.36 -11.59 2.90
C VAL A 149 -7.89 -11.35 4.31
N CYS A 150 -8.74 -10.35 4.49
CA CYS A 150 -9.28 -9.97 5.79
C CYS A 150 -10.80 -9.77 5.74
N GLY A 151 -11.40 -9.67 6.94
CA GLY A 151 -12.84 -9.51 7.11
C GLY A 151 -13.38 -8.16 6.65
N SER A 152 -14.33 -7.62 7.41
CA SER A 152 -15.04 -6.40 7.02
C SER A 152 -14.16 -5.16 7.11
N ASN A 153 -13.31 -5.08 8.11
CA ASN A 153 -12.52 -3.90 8.44
C ASN A 153 -11.02 -4.21 8.42
N ILE A 154 -10.26 -3.25 7.91
CA ILE A 154 -8.81 -3.22 7.94
C ILE A 154 -8.36 -1.80 8.33
N GLY A 155 -7.23 -1.65 9.00
CA GLY A 155 -6.67 -0.33 9.29
C GLY A 155 -6.39 0.44 7.99
N ASP A 156 -7.00 1.63 7.84
CA ASP A 156 -6.88 2.45 6.62
C ASP A 156 -5.43 2.79 6.27
N ILE A 157 -4.61 3.05 7.30
CA ILE A 157 -3.18 3.36 7.13
C ILE A 157 -2.43 2.13 6.59
N PHE A 158 -2.67 0.95 7.17
CA PHE A 158 -2.06 -0.28 6.69
C PHE A 158 -2.49 -0.58 5.25
N ARG A 159 -3.80 -0.48 4.94
CA ARG A 159 -4.33 -0.70 3.59
C ARG A 159 -3.65 0.22 2.58
N ARG A 160 -3.56 1.52 2.88
CA ARG A 160 -2.86 2.49 2.02
C ARG A 160 -1.39 2.11 1.84
N ASN A 161 -0.68 1.84 2.93
CA ASN A 161 0.76 1.52 2.88
C ASN A 161 1.02 0.22 2.12
N ALA A 162 0.19 -0.79 2.30
CA ALA A 162 0.27 -2.06 1.57
C ALA A 162 0.11 -1.86 0.06
N LEU A 163 -0.95 -1.15 -0.37
CA LEU A 163 -1.16 -0.84 -1.79
C LEU A 163 -0.02 0.02 -2.35
N SER A 164 0.48 0.98 -1.58
CA SER A 164 1.61 1.84 -1.94
C SER A 164 2.93 1.06 -2.12
N LEU A 165 3.12 -0.04 -1.39
CA LEU A 165 4.29 -0.91 -1.47
C LEU A 165 4.09 -2.09 -2.44
N GLY A 166 2.91 -2.22 -3.05
CA GLY A 166 2.58 -3.32 -3.96
C GLY A 166 2.19 -4.63 -3.26
N LEU A 167 1.92 -4.63 -1.94
CA LEU A 167 1.35 -5.78 -1.25
C LEU A 167 -0.15 -5.89 -1.56
N HIS A 168 -0.60 -7.08 -1.99
CA HIS A 168 -2.01 -7.33 -2.29
C HIS A 168 -2.84 -7.42 -1.01
N VAL A 169 -3.88 -6.58 -0.92
CA VAL A 169 -4.84 -6.58 0.19
C VAL A 169 -6.26 -6.69 -0.34
N VAL A 170 -7.02 -7.59 0.27
CA VAL A 170 -8.35 -8.02 -0.15
C VAL A 170 -9.27 -8.08 1.07
N GLN A 171 -10.29 -7.24 1.11
CA GLN A 171 -11.37 -7.33 2.09
C GLN A 171 -12.47 -8.21 1.52
N SER A 172 -12.69 -9.38 2.11
CA SER A 172 -13.72 -10.33 1.69
C SER A 172 -14.20 -11.15 2.90
N PRO A 173 -15.24 -10.68 3.61
CA PRO A 173 -15.82 -11.40 4.74
C PRO A 173 -16.26 -12.82 4.39
N GLU A 174 -16.77 -13.03 3.18
CA GLU A 174 -17.22 -14.34 2.69
C GLU A 174 -16.05 -15.31 2.49
N ALA A 175 -14.95 -14.85 1.87
CA ALA A 175 -13.76 -15.68 1.69
C ALA A 175 -13.13 -16.04 3.04
N VAL A 176 -13.06 -15.07 3.96
CA VAL A 176 -12.58 -15.31 5.34
C VAL A 176 -13.47 -16.32 6.04
N ALA A 177 -14.80 -16.19 5.97
CA ALA A 177 -15.71 -17.14 6.62
C ALA A 177 -15.50 -18.57 6.10
N ASP A 178 -15.33 -18.74 4.78
CA ASP A 178 -15.25 -20.05 4.12
C ASP A 178 -13.90 -20.74 4.28
N ALA A 179 -12.78 -20.01 4.17
CA ALA A 179 -11.43 -20.57 4.12
C ALA A 179 -11.10 -21.48 5.32
N GLN A 180 -10.46 -22.62 5.05
CA GLN A 180 -9.92 -23.55 6.04
C GLN A 180 -8.43 -23.85 5.79
N ASP A 181 -7.77 -24.43 6.78
CA ASP A 181 -6.37 -24.84 6.64
C ASP A 181 -6.21 -25.81 5.46
N GLY A 182 -5.20 -25.55 4.63
CA GLY A 182 -4.90 -26.34 3.45
C GLY A 182 -5.71 -26.00 2.20
N ASP A 183 -6.73 -25.12 2.28
CA ASP A 183 -7.43 -24.64 1.08
C ASP A 183 -6.46 -23.93 0.12
N GLU A 184 -6.58 -24.22 -1.17
CA GLU A 184 -5.90 -23.47 -2.24
C GLU A 184 -6.77 -22.29 -2.65
N LEU A 185 -6.18 -21.10 -2.64
CA LEU A 185 -6.79 -19.86 -3.05
C LEU A 185 -6.12 -19.34 -4.32
N SER A 186 -6.88 -18.59 -5.11
CA SER A 186 -6.35 -17.86 -6.26
C SER A 186 -6.82 -16.42 -6.26
N PHE A 187 -5.94 -15.49 -6.63
CA PHE A 187 -6.24 -14.07 -6.75
C PHE A 187 -5.74 -13.56 -8.10
N ASP A 188 -6.62 -12.91 -8.84
CA ASP A 188 -6.27 -12.24 -10.10
C ASP A 188 -5.97 -10.76 -9.81
N PRO A 189 -4.70 -10.30 -9.90
CA PRO A 189 -4.37 -8.91 -9.63
C PRO A 189 -5.00 -7.92 -10.62
N ALA A 190 -5.34 -8.35 -11.85
CA ALA A 190 -5.93 -7.45 -12.84
C ALA A 190 -7.41 -7.17 -12.52
N THR A 191 -8.18 -8.21 -12.18
CA THR A 191 -9.62 -8.09 -11.89
C THR A 191 -9.93 -7.95 -10.40
N ARG A 192 -8.96 -8.22 -9.53
CA ARG A 192 -9.10 -8.42 -8.09
C ARG A 192 -10.03 -9.58 -7.70
N ARG A 193 -10.41 -10.47 -8.62
CA ARG A 193 -11.27 -11.61 -8.29
C ARG A 193 -10.51 -12.60 -7.40
N LEU A 194 -11.13 -13.00 -6.30
CA LEU A 194 -10.63 -13.99 -5.35
C LEU A 194 -11.44 -15.28 -5.49
N ALA A 195 -10.80 -16.44 -5.42
CA ALA A 195 -11.49 -17.72 -5.42
C ALA A 195 -10.85 -18.69 -4.44
N ASN A 196 -11.68 -19.52 -3.79
CA ASN A 196 -11.26 -20.73 -3.10
C ASN A 196 -11.42 -21.89 -4.06
N VAL A 197 -10.29 -22.36 -4.58
CA VAL A 197 -10.20 -23.38 -5.62
C VAL A 197 -10.60 -24.74 -5.06
N THR A 198 -10.14 -25.06 -3.85
CA THR A 198 -10.49 -26.31 -3.15
C THR A 198 -12.00 -26.45 -2.97
N ARG A 199 -12.69 -25.34 -2.73
CA ARG A 199 -14.13 -25.31 -2.44
C ARG A 199 -15.00 -24.95 -3.65
N GLY A 200 -14.41 -24.61 -4.79
CA GLY A 200 -15.13 -24.22 -5.99
C GLY A 200 -15.96 -22.93 -5.84
N LYS A 201 -15.50 -21.99 -4.99
CA LYS A 201 -16.22 -20.73 -4.71
C LYS A 201 -15.45 -19.51 -5.19
N ASN A 202 -16.18 -18.53 -5.69
CA ASN A 202 -15.65 -17.23 -6.11
C ASN A 202 -16.19 -16.13 -5.20
N TYR A 203 -15.39 -15.08 -5.02
CA TYR A 203 -15.69 -13.95 -4.16
C TYR A 203 -15.40 -12.65 -4.89
N GLU A 204 -16.28 -11.67 -4.69
CA GLU A 204 -16.09 -10.29 -5.12
C GLU A 204 -15.61 -9.46 -3.92
N PRO A 205 -14.33 -9.06 -3.87
CA PRO A 205 -13.85 -8.24 -2.77
C PRO A 205 -14.49 -6.86 -2.73
N VAL A 206 -14.39 -6.21 -1.58
CA VAL A 206 -14.76 -4.79 -1.45
C VAL A 206 -13.99 -3.96 -2.48
N ALA A 207 -14.73 -3.11 -3.21
CA ALA A 207 -14.17 -2.26 -4.25
C ALA A 207 -13.15 -1.27 -3.67
N LEU A 208 -12.07 -1.06 -4.42
CA LEU A 208 -11.14 0.03 -4.15
C LEU A 208 -11.69 1.34 -4.72
N THR A 209 -11.31 2.46 -4.11
CA THR A 209 -11.52 3.77 -4.72
C THR A 209 -10.69 3.90 -6.01
N PRO A 210 -11.07 4.79 -6.94
CA PRO A 210 -10.31 5.00 -8.17
C PRO A 210 -8.82 5.28 -7.93
N LYS A 211 -8.48 6.06 -6.90
CA LYS A 211 -7.08 6.39 -6.59
C LYS A 211 -6.30 5.22 -6.01
N GLU A 212 -6.92 4.40 -5.19
CA GLU A 212 -6.28 3.17 -4.69
C GLU A 212 -6.02 2.18 -5.82
N GLU A 213 -6.95 2.05 -6.76
CA GLU A 213 -6.79 1.21 -7.94
C GLU A 213 -5.68 1.74 -8.86
N GLU A 214 -5.58 3.05 -9.03
CA GLU A 214 -4.46 3.71 -9.73
C GLU A 214 -3.12 3.39 -9.08
N ILE A 215 -2.97 3.65 -7.77
CA ILE A 215 -1.72 3.38 -7.00
C ILE A 215 -1.28 1.93 -7.16
N ARG A 216 -2.23 1.01 -6.98
CA ARG A 216 -1.97 -0.43 -7.07
C ARG A 216 -1.51 -0.84 -8.47
N ARG A 217 -2.15 -0.33 -9.52
CA ARG A 217 -1.81 -0.66 -10.92
C ARG A 217 -0.50 -0.02 -11.39
N SER A 218 -0.11 1.10 -10.80
CA SER A 218 1.16 1.76 -11.09
C SER A 218 2.37 1.06 -10.46
N GLY A 219 2.17 0.00 -9.66
CA GLY A 219 3.24 -0.67 -8.93
C GLY A 219 3.63 0.04 -7.62
N GLY A 220 2.75 0.92 -7.13
CA GLY A 220 2.94 1.65 -5.88
C GLY A 220 2.96 3.17 -6.03
N ILE A 221 2.95 3.87 -4.90
CA ILE A 221 2.83 5.34 -4.86
C ILE A 221 4.07 6.05 -5.39
N ILE A 222 5.24 5.40 -5.31
CA ILE A 222 6.51 6.01 -5.74
C ILE A 222 6.59 6.15 -7.26
N ALA A 223 6.03 5.20 -8.02
CA ALA A 223 5.94 5.33 -9.46
C ALA A 223 5.12 6.56 -9.87
N ILE A 224 3.99 6.79 -9.18
CA ILE A 224 3.17 8.00 -9.36
C ILE A 224 3.96 9.25 -8.93
N GLY A 225 4.59 9.22 -7.76
CA GLY A 225 5.37 10.35 -7.27
C GLY A 225 6.51 10.76 -8.21
N ARG A 226 7.20 9.78 -8.81
CA ARG A 226 8.27 10.03 -9.80
C ARG A 226 7.73 10.71 -11.06
N SER A 227 6.57 10.30 -11.56
CA SER A 227 5.98 10.89 -12.77
C SER A 227 5.48 12.33 -12.52
N GLU A 228 5.03 12.63 -11.29
CA GLU A 228 4.59 13.96 -10.87
C GLU A 228 5.72 14.87 -10.36
N LEU A 229 6.93 14.34 -10.14
CA LEU A 229 8.02 15.05 -9.46
C LEU A 229 8.40 16.35 -10.16
N ARG A 230 8.60 16.33 -11.49
CA ARG A 230 8.96 17.53 -12.26
C ARG A 230 7.91 18.63 -12.11
N GLU A 231 6.64 18.29 -12.35
CA GLU A 231 5.52 19.23 -12.24
C GLU A 231 5.44 19.83 -10.82
N SER A 232 5.69 19.02 -9.79
CA SER A 232 5.65 19.48 -8.40
C SER A 232 6.76 20.47 -8.04
N VAL A 233 7.96 20.36 -8.64
CA VAL A 233 9.08 21.28 -8.41
C VAL A 233 8.91 22.57 -9.21
N GLU A 234 8.41 22.49 -10.45
CA GLU A 234 8.19 23.65 -11.32
C GLU A 234 7.00 24.52 -10.85
N ARG A 235 6.03 23.92 -10.17
CA ARG A 235 4.83 24.62 -9.71
C ARG A 235 5.11 25.50 -8.50
N VAL A 236 4.80 26.78 -8.62
CA VAL A 236 4.82 27.72 -7.49
C VAL A 236 3.66 27.38 -6.53
N PRO A 237 3.94 27.06 -5.25
CA PRO A 237 2.90 26.78 -4.26
C PRO A 237 1.99 27.98 -4.04
N ARG A 238 0.68 27.73 -3.93
CA ARG A 238 -0.34 28.77 -3.69
C ARG A 238 -1.36 28.29 -2.67
N ILE A 239 -1.43 28.96 -1.53
CA ILE A 239 -2.48 28.77 -0.52
C ILE A 239 -3.46 29.93 -0.60
N GLU A 240 -4.71 29.61 -0.92
CA GLU A 240 -5.77 30.60 -1.14
C GLU A 240 -6.95 30.22 -0.29
N TRP A 241 -7.33 31.04 0.69
CA TRP A 241 -8.47 30.72 1.55
C TRP A 241 -9.80 31.03 0.84
N PRO A 242 -10.86 30.25 1.09
CA PRO A 242 -12.16 30.49 0.48
C PRO A 242 -12.72 31.84 0.94
N ASP A 243 -13.45 32.51 0.05
CA ASP A 243 -14.19 33.72 0.43
C ASP A 243 -15.27 33.41 1.48
N ARG A 244 -15.85 34.45 2.07
CA ARG A 244 -16.86 34.29 3.13
C ARG A 244 -18.08 33.48 2.67
N ALA A 245 -18.49 33.60 1.42
CA ALA A 245 -19.66 32.91 0.91
C ALA A 245 -19.42 31.40 0.78
N THR A 246 -18.24 31.04 0.28
CA THR A 246 -17.76 29.67 0.11
C THR A 246 -17.46 29.04 1.47
N ALA A 247 -16.72 29.72 2.33
CA ALA A 247 -16.32 29.23 3.65
C ALA A 247 -17.52 28.83 4.52
N ARG A 248 -18.64 29.57 4.45
CA ARG A 248 -19.87 29.25 5.20
C ARG A 248 -20.53 27.92 4.82
N ARG A 249 -20.15 27.33 3.69
CA ARG A 249 -20.65 26.03 3.22
C ARG A 249 -19.69 24.88 3.49
N LEU A 250 -18.51 25.17 4.04
CA LEU A 250 -17.44 24.22 4.28
C LEU A 250 -17.18 24.10 5.79
N THR A 251 -16.96 22.88 6.25
CA THR A 251 -16.36 22.63 7.57
C THR A 251 -14.94 23.23 7.64
N THR A 252 -14.41 23.42 8.85
CA THR A 252 -13.03 23.91 9.02
C THR A 252 -12.01 23.02 8.29
N THR A 253 -12.18 21.70 8.33
CA THR A 253 -11.31 20.74 7.61
C THR A 253 -11.41 20.93 6.11
N GLU A 254 -12.62 21.07 5.57
CA GLU A 254 -12.81 21.32 4.15
C GLU A 254 -12.24 22.68 3.73
N GLN A 255 -12.32 23.72 4.57
CA GLN A 255 -11.68 25.00 4.28
C GLN A 255 -10.15 24.88 4.21
N ILE A 256 -9.53 24.10 5.11
CA ILE A 256 -8.09 23.82 5.06
C ILE A 256 -7.74 23.08 3.77
N VAL A 257 -8.41 21.97 3.46
CA VAL A 257 -8.16 21.19 2.25
C VAL A 257 -8.41 22.04 0.99
N TRP A 258 -9.48 22.84 0.98
CA TRP A 258 -9.77 23.80 -0.07
C TRP A 258 -8.62 24.76 -0.25
N ALA A 259 -8.10 25.34 0.83
CA ALA A 259 -7.03 26.30 0.72
C ALA A 259 -5.73 25.72 0.12
N HIS A 260 -5.45 24.46 0.45
CA HIS A 260 -4.21 23.77 0.08
C HIS A 260 -4.31 22.99 -1.23
N ARG A 261 -5.48 22.89 -1.86
CA ARG A 261 -5.65 22.16 -3.11
C ARG A 261 -4.72 22.68 -4.20
N VAL A 262 -4.08 21.76 -4.91
CA VAL A 262 -3.17 22.07 -6.02
C VAL A 262 -3.98 22.53 -7.24
N ASP A 263 -5.04 21.80 -7.59
CA ASP A 263 -6.00 22.19 -8.62
C ASP A 263 -7.06 23.13 -8.05
N LYS A 264 -7.00 24.40 -8.44
CA LYS A 264 -7.91 25.45 -7.94
C LYS A 264 -9.33 25.30 -8.47
N ASN A 265 -9.56 24.50 -9.49
CA ASN A 265 -10.90 24.22 -10.01
C ASN A 265 -11.52 22.96 -9.40
N ALA A 266 -10.76 22.18 -8.62
CA ALA A 266 -11.25 20.96 -8.01
C ALA A 266 -12.30 21.25 -6.93
N GLU A 267 -13.40 20.49 -6.97
CA GLU A 267 -14.45 20.52 -5.97
C GLU A 267 -13.98 19.82 -4.69
N VAL A 268 -14.13 20.49 -3.55
CA VAL A 268 -13.84 19.90 -2.24
C VAL A 268 -15.13 19.40 -1.62
N ARG A 269 -15.24 18.07 -1.55
CA ARG A 269 -16.37 17.36 -0.93
C ARG A 269 -15.94 15.99 -0.43
N PRO A 270 -16.69 15.36 0.49
CA PRO A 270 -16.43 13.98 0.91
C PRO A 270 -16.36 13.01 -0.29
N GLY A 271 -15.35 12.15 -0.27
CA GLY A 271 -15.08 11.17 -1.33
C GLY A 271 -14.33 11.71 -2.56
N ALA A 272 -14.04 13.01 -2.64
CA ALA A 272 -13.20 13.55 -3.71
C ALA A 272 -11.72 13.20 -3.51
N THR A 273 -11.00 12.92 -4.61
CA THR A 273 -9.54 12.80 -4.61
C THR A 273 -8.93 14.15 -4.94
N LEU A 274 -8.09 14.67 -4.05
CA LEU A 274 -7.47 15.99 -4.19
C LEU A 274 -5.96 15.87 -3.98
N ARG A 275 -5.20 16.62 -4.79
CA ARG A 275 -3.79 16.91 -4.51
C ARG A 275 -3.74 18.17 -3.65
N VAL A 276 -2.95 18.16 -2.59
CA VAL A 276 -2.78 19.31 -1.69
C VAL A 276 -1.30 19.61 -1.49
N TYR A 277 -0.95 20.88 -1.28
CA TYR A 277 0.37 21.24 -0.78
C TYR A 277 0.48 20.80 0.69
N ALA A 278 1.61 20.20 1.05
CA ALA A 278 1.93 19.86 2.42
C ALA A 278 2.88 20.93 2.99
N ASP A 279 2.44 21.63 4.03
CA ASP A 279 3.25 22.70 4.64
C ASP A 279 4.31 22.17 5.61
N LEU A 280 4.04 21.01 6.21
CA LEU A 280 4.90 20.35 7.19
C LEU A 280 4.87 18.83 6.98
N LEU A 281 6.05 18.24 6.83
CA LEU A 281 6.25 16.80 6.78
C LEU A 281 7.08 16.38 8.00
N PRO A 282 6.43 16.10 9.15
CA PRO A 282 7.16 15.62 10.31
C PRO A 282 7.57 14.15 10.10
N ALA A 283 8.75 13.80 10.58
CA ALA A 283 9.25 12.44 10.59
C ALA A 283 9.74 12.09 12.00
N SER A 284 9.52 10.85 12.44
CA SER A 284 10.00 10.35 13.74
C SER A 284 11.11 9.34 13.55
N ASP A 285 11.98 9.17 14.53
CA ASP A 285 13.10 8.20 14.46
C ASP A 285 12.62 6.75 14.30
N GLY A 286 11.36 6.45 14.63
CA GLY A 286 10.77 5.12 14.43
C GLY A 286 10.25 4.85 13.02
N THR A 287 10.06 5.87 12.17
CA THR A 287 9.50 5.74 10.81
C THR A 287 10.38 6.36 9.73
N ALA A 288 11.11 7.43 10.06
CA ALA A 288 12.01 8.14 9.17
C ALA A 288 13.10 7.23 8.55
N PRO A 289 13.75 6.30 9.29
CA PRO A 289 14.74 5.42 8.71
C PRO A 289 14.18 4.58 7.55
N PHE A 290 12.95 4.09 7.69
CA PHE A 290 12.28 3.32 6.63
C PHE A 290 12.01 4.18 5.41
N ALA A 291 11.46 5.38 5.61
CA ALA A 291 11.19 6.30 4.51
C ALA A 291 12.49 6.67 3.74
N ILE A 292 13.58 6.93 4.46
CA ILE A 292 14.89 7.26 3.87
C ILE A 292 15.50 6.06 3.12
N HIS A 293 15.38 4.86 3.67
CA HIS A 293 15.92 3.65 3.05
C HIS A 293 15.12 3.24 1.80
N THR A 294 13.80 3.44 1.83
CA THR A 294 12.89 2.94 0.81
C THR A 294 12.68 3.93 -0.34
N PHE A 295 12.80 5.24 -0.09
CA PHE A 295 12.41 6.31 -1.01
C PHE A 295 13.55 7.32 -1.28
#